data_AF-A0A926X849-F1
#
_entry.id   AF-A0A926X849-F1
#
_cell.length_a   1.000
_cell.length_b   1.000
_cell.length_c   1.000
_cell.angle_alpha   90.00
_cell.angle_beta   90.00
_cell.angle_gamma   90.00
#
_symmetry.space_group_name_H-M   'P 1'
#
loop_
_entity.id
_entity.type
_entity.pdbx_description
1 polymer ?
#
loop_
_entity_poly.entity_id
_entity_poly.type
_entity_poly.pdbx_seq_one_letter_code
_entity_poly.pdbx_strand_id
1 'polypeptide(L)' 'MELFLYHQLGTQSKRCMRRLKRPGGHPYTYNPKGNLLERLARDNGMSIEEVRNRLLLERKELLRHGE' A
#
# COMPACT_ATOMS: atom_id res chain seq x y z
N MET A 1 -6.97 -7.16 -10.39
CA MET A 1 -5.74 -6.40 -10.76
C MET A 1 -4.55 -7.11 -10.12
N GLU A 2 -3.38 -7.14 -10.76
CA GLU A 2 -2.19 -7.78 -10.17
C GLU A 2 -1.59 -6.92 -9.04
N LEU A 3 -1.36 -7.53 -7.88
CA LEU A 3 -0.87 -6.89 -6.64
C LEU A 3 0.67 -6.73 -6.64
N PHE A 4 1.20 -6.06 -7.66
CA PHE A 4 2.63 -5.97 -7.95
C PHE A 4 3.46 -5.37 -6.80
N LEU A 5 3.15 -4.15 -6.37
CA LEU A 5 3.91 -3.49 -5.30
C LEU A 5 3.63 -4.11 -3.94
N TYR A 6 2.40 -4.56 -3.71
CA TYR A 6 1.99 -5.23 -2.48
C TYR A 6 2.86 -6.44 -2.17
N HIS A 7 3.21 -7.27 -3.15
CA HIS A 7 4.09 -8.43 -2.91
C HIS A 7 5.48 -8.04 -2.43
N GLN A 8 5.99 -6.88 -2.86
CA GLN A 8 7.28 -6.30 -2.46
C GLN A 8 7.25 -5.58 -1.09
N LEU A 9 6.07 -5.47 -0.46
CA LEU A 9 5.92 -4.88 0.86
C LEU A 9 6.35 -5.85 1.98
N GLY A 10 6.96 -5.30 3.02
CA GLY A 10 7.20 -6.02 4.27
C GLY A 10 5.90 -6.29 5.06
N THR A 11 5.98 -7.18 6.04
CA THR A 11 4.83 -7.67 6.84
C THR A 11 3.98 -6.55 7.45
N GLN A 12 4.60 -5.50 7.99
CA GLN A 12 3.87 -4.39 8.62
C GLN A 12 3.11 -3.55 7.59
N SER A 13 3.74 -3.22 6.45
CA SER A 13 3.09 -2.48 5.38
C SER A 13 1.93 -3.26 4.78
N LYS A 14 2.07 -4.58 4.61
CA LYS A 14 0.98 -5.47 4.18
C LYS A 14 -0.21 -5.45 5.15
N ARG A 15 0.06 -5.55 6.46
CA ARG A 15 -0.99 -5.42 7.50
C ARG A 15 -1.69 -4.07 7.46
N CYS A 16 -0.96 -2.99 7.25
CA CYS A 16 -1.53 -1.65 7.12
C CYS A 16 -2.42 -1.53 5.87
N MET A 17 -1.99 -2.06 4.72
CA MET A 17 -2.79 -2.05 3.49
C MET A 17 -4.16 -2.71 3.68
N ARG A 18 -4.19 -3.86 4.35
CA ARG A 18 -5.42 -4.62 4.65
C ARG A 18 -6.28 -4.04 5.77
N ARG A 19 -5.76 -3.08 6.54
CA ARG A 19 -6.48 -2.51 7.68
C ARG A 19 -7.64 -1.64 7.18
N LEU A 20 -8.85 -1.99 7.59
CA LEU A 20 -10.07 -1.21 7.34
C LEU A 20 -10.28 -0.10 8.37
N LYS A 21 -10.03 -0.40 9.65
CA LYS A 21 -10.34 0.48 10.78
C LYS A 21 -9.15 0.61 11.74
N ARG A 22 -9.06 1.77 12.38
CA ARG A 22 -8.18 2.02 13.54
C ARG A 22 -8.80 1.42 14.80
N PRO A 23 -8.02 1.20 15.88
CA PRO A 23 -8.59 1.02 17.21
C PRO A 23 -9.60 2.15 17.49
N GLY A 24 -10.80 1.80 17.95
CA GLY A 24 -11.90 2.76 18.13
C GLY A 24 -12.85 2.89 16.92
N GLY A 25 -12.70 2.08 15.88
CA GLY A 25 -13.71 1.94 14.81
C GLY A 25 -13.64 2.99 13.69
N HIS A 26 -12.77 3.99 13.81
CA HIS A 26 -12.56 5.00 12.77
C HIS A 26 -11.94 4.41 11.50
N PRO A 27 -12.31 4.91 10.29
CA PRO A 27 -11.70 4.49 9.04
C PRO A 27 -10.17 4.63 9.05
N TYR A 28 -9.47 3.62 8.53
CA TYR A 28 -8.02 3.68 8.41
C TYR A 28 -7.61 4.24 7.04
N THR A 29 -6.90 5.36 7.04
CA THR A 29 -6.20 5.87 5.86
C THR A 29 -4.76 5.36 5.86
N TYR A 30 -4.37 4.66 4.81
CA TYR A 30 -3.01 4.21 4.57
C TYR A 30 -2.18 5.37 4.06
N ASN A 31 -1.11 5.67 4.78
CA ASN A 31 -0.12 6.66 4.38
C ASN A 31 1.26 5.98 4.36
N PRO A 32 1.76 5.56 3.19
CA PRO A 32 3.07 4.92 3.08
C PRO A 32 4.18 5.90 3.50
N LYS A 33 5.21 5.37 4.17
CA LYS A 33 6.37 6.18 4.58
C LYS A 33 7.21 6.58 3.37
N GLY A 34 7.83 7.77 3.40
CA GLY A 34 8.66 8.29 2.30
C GLY A 34 9.78 7.33 1.90
N ASN A 35 10.52 6.79 2.87
CA ASN A 35 11.58 5.81 2.63
C ASN A 35 11.10 4.52 1.93
N LEU A 36 9.86 4.08 2.18
CA LEU A 36 9.27 2.94 1.48
C LEU A 36 8.98 3.30 0.02
N LEU A 37 8.46 4.51 -0.22
CA LEU A 37 8.17 4.98 -1.57
C LEU A 37 9.45 5.17 -2.38
N GLU A 38 10.48 5.77 -1.80
CA GLU A 38 11.79 5.94 -2.43
C GLU A 38 12.42 4.60 -2.80
N ARG A 39 12.37 3.61 -1.88
CA ARG A 39 12.88 2.26 -2.16
C ARG A 39 12.14 1.64 -3.34
N LEU A 40 10.80 1.62 -3.30
CA LEU A 40 9.99 1.03 -4.37
C LEU A 40 10.15 1.77 -5.70
N ALA A 41 10.27 3.09 -5.66
CA ALA A 41 10.50 3.92 -6.84
C ALA A 41 11.81 3.53 -7.51
N ARG A 42 12.89 3.47 -6.73
CA ARG A 42 14.22 3.06 -7.21
C ARG A 42 14.24 1.62 -7.73
N ASP A 43 13.67 0.68 -6.98
CA ASP A 43 13.73 -0.75 -7.30
C ASP A 43 12.92 -1.09 -8.57
N ASN A 44 11.91 -0.28 -8.92
CA ASN A 44 11.02 -0.52 -10.07
C ASN A 44 11.14 0.51 -11.20
N GLY A 45 12.06 1.49 -11.09
CA GLY A 45 12.22 2.56 -12.07
C GLY A 45 11.02 3.50 -12.20
N MET A 46 10.22 3.63 -11.13
CA MET A 46 9.00 4.44 -11.08
C MET A 46 9.24 5.77 -10.37
N SER A 47 8.37 6.75 -10.60
CA SER A 47 8.35 7.95 -9.75
C SER A 47 7.71 7.64 -8.38
N ILE A 48 8.06 8.43 -7.36
CA ILE A 48 7.46 8.33 -6.01
C ILE A 48 5.93 8.49 -6.08
N GLU A 49 5.44 9.41 -6.92
CA GLU A 49 4.01 9.65 -7.12
C GLU A 49 3.31 8.46 -7.75
N GLU A 50 3.94 7.83 -8.74
CA GLU A 50 3.41 6.64 -9.41
C GLU A 50 3.33 5.45 -8.47
N VAL A 51 4.37 5.19 -7.69
CA VAL A 51 4.37 4.17 -6.62
C VAL A 51 3.25 4.44 -5.62
N ARG A 52 3.08 5.69 -5.19
CA ARG A 52 2.03 6.07 -4.24
C ARG A 52 0.64 5.79 -4.82
N ASN A 53 0.39 6.22 -6.06
CA ASN A 53 -0.88 6.01 -6.74
C ASN A 53 -1.17 4.52 -6.92
N ARG A 54 -0.16 3.74 -7.32
CA ARG A 54 -0.28 2.29 -7.50
C ARG A 54 -0.59 1.59 -6.18
N LEU A 55 0.08 1.94 -5.08
CA LEU A 55 -0.24 1.41 -3.74
C LEU A 55 -1.66 1.73 -3.30
N LEU A 56 -2.19 2.92 -3.59
CA LEU A 56 -3.57 3.27 -3.25
C LEU A 56 -4.58 2.45 -4.09
N LEU A 57 -4.28 2.20 -5.37
CA LEU A 57 -5.10 1.35 -6.23
C LEU A 57 -5.09 -0.10 -5.73
N GLU A 58 -3.91 -0.68 -5.50
CA GLU A 58 -3.77 -2.04 -4.98
C GLU A 58 -4.46 -2.20 -3.62
N ARG A 59 -4.42 -1.16 -2.78
CA ARG A 59 -5.17 -1.14 -1.52
C ARG A 59 -6.67 -1.20 -1.75
N LYS A 60 -7.21 -0.41 -2.68
CA LYS A 60 -8.64 -0.42 -2.99
C LYS A 60 -9.09 -1.82 -3.45
N GLU A 61 -8.26 -2.48 -4.25
CA GLU A 61 -8.50 -3.85 -4.72
C GLU A 61 -8.48 -4.85 -3.55
N LEU A 62 -7.46 -4.79 -2.68
CA LEU A 62 -7.35 -5.63 -1.48
C LEU A 62 -8.59 -5.51 -0.57
N LEU A 63 -9.04 -4.28 -0.32
CA LEU A 63 -10.19 -4.04 0.53
C LEU A 63 -11.51 -4.47 -0.11
N ARG A 64 -11.59 -4.53 -1.45
CA ARG A 64 -12.78 -5.01 -2.17
C ARG A 64 -12.87 -6.54 -2.17
N HIS A 65 -11.74 -7.25 -2.24
CA HIS A 65 -11.71 -8.71 -2.37
C HIS A 65 -11.55 -9.47 -1.04
N GLY A 66 -11.29 -8.78 0.07
CA GLY A 66 -11.34 -9.39 1.41
C GLY A 66 -10.19 -10.37 1.74
N GLU A 67 -9.13 -10.40 0.93
CA GLU A 67 -7.95 -11.24 1.18
C GLU A 67 -7.13 -10.84 2.40
#